data_AF-A0A7C5YRZ0-F1
#
_entry.id   AF-A0A7C5YRZ0-F1
#
_cell.length_a   1.000
_cell.length_b   1.000
_cell.length_c   1.000
_cell.angle_alpha   90.00
_cell.angle_beta   90.00
_cell.angle_gamma   90.00
#
_symmetry.space_group_name_H-M   'P 1'
#
loop_
_entity.id
_entity.type
_entity.pdbx_description
1 polymer ?
#
loop_
_entity_poly.entity_id
_entity_poly.type
_entity_poly.pdbx_seq_one_letter_code
_entity_poly.pdbx_strand_id
1 'polypeptide(L)' 'MKELLQWLPLLVPLILLQVVLMVVALVDLLRRERTRGPKWAWALLILLVNLVGPVLYLLLGREE' A
#
# COMPACT_ATOMS: atom_id res chain seq x y z
N MET A 1 7.73 -14.11 -24.55
CA MET A 1 7.93 -12.64 -24.63
C MET A 1 6.71 -11.90 -25.18
N LYS A 2 6.08 -12.35 -26.28
CA LYS A 2 4.84 -11.74 -26.82
C LYS A 2 3.63 -11.79 -25.86
N GLU A 3 3.50 -12.89 -25.11
CA GLU A 3 2.47 -13.07 -24.07
C GLU A 3 2.49 -11.96 -23.00
N LEU A 4 3.67 -11.61 -22.46
CA LEU A 4 3.81 -10.59 -21.41
C LEU A 4 3.39 -9.20 -21.91
N LEU A 5 3.69 -8.88 -23.18
CA LEU A 5 3.32 -7.61 -23.80
C LEU A 5 1.79 -7.44 -23.93
N GLN A 6 1.03 -8.53 -24.02
CA GLN A 6 -0.44 -8.48 -24.08
C GLN A 6 -1.07 -8.11 -22.73
N TRP A 7 -0.42 -8.49 -21.62
CA TRP A 7 -0.91 -8.17 -20.28
C TRP A 7 -0.45 -6.80 -19.77
N LEU A 8 0.58 -6.18 -20.38
CA LEU A 8 1.11 -4.87 -19.97
C LEU A 8 0.02 -3.78 -19.81
N PRO A 9 -0.95 -3.62 -20.72
CA PRO A 9 -1.98 -2.59 -20.57
C PRO A 9 -2.83 -2.75 -19.30
N LEU A 10 -2.94 -3.96 -18.75
CA LEU A 10 -3.64 -4.25 -17.49
C LEU A 10 -2.70 -4.21 -16.28
N LEU A 11 -1.48 -4.72 -16.43
CA LEU A 11 -0.49 -4.78 -15.34
C LEU A 11 0.03 -3.39 -14.97
N VAL A 12 0.26 -2.52 -15.95
CA VAL A 12 0.74 -1.15 -15.71
C VAL A 12 -0.18 -0.36 -14.76
N PRO A 13 -1.50 -0.23 -15.01
CA PRO A 13 -2.38 0.48 -14.09
C PRO A 13 -2.49 -0.21 -12.73
N LEU A 14 -2.46 -1.55 -12.68
CA LEU A 14 -2.51 -2.29 -11.42
C LEU A 14 -1.27 -2.04 -10.55
N ILE A 15 -0.08 -2.08 -11.15
CA ILE A 15 1.19 -1.79 -10.47
C ILE A 15 1.24 -0.31 -10.05
N LEU A 16 0.81 0.61 -10.92
CA LEU A 16 0.72 2.04 -10.56
C LEU A 16 -0.21 2.26 -9.38
N LEU A 17 -1.40 1.65 -9.38
CA LEU A 17 -2.33 1.71 -8.26
C LEU A 17 -1.68 1.19 -6.97
N GLN A 18 -1.01 0.04 -7.05
CA GLN A 18 -0.30 -0.54 -5.92
C GLN A 18 0.78 0.40 -5.36
N VAL A 19 1.63 0.95 -6.22
CA VAL A 19 2.71 1.85 -5.82
C VAL A 19 2.16 3.13 -5.21
N VAL A 20 1.15 3.75 -5.85
CA VAL A 20 0.51 4.97 -5.34
C VAL A 20 -0.09 4.71 -3.97
N LEU A 21 -0.85 3.63 -3.82
CA LEU A 21 -1.50 3.31 -2.55
C LEU A 21 -0.48 3.04 -1.44
N MET A 22 0.58 2.29 -1.75
CA MET A 22 1.67 2.02 -0.82
C MET A 22 2.37 3.30 -0.38
N VAL A 23 2.74 4.19 -1.31
CA VAL A 23 3.41 5.46 -1.00
C VAL A 23 2.49 6.34 -0.14
N VAL A 24 1.21 6.47 -0.50
CA VAL A 24 0.24 7.25 0.27
C VAL A 24 0.10 6.71 1.69
N ALA A 25 -0.02 5.38 1.85
CA ALA A 25 -0.09 4.73 3.16
C ALA A 25 1.17 4.95 4.01
N LEU A 26 2.36 4.80 3.43
CA LEU A 26 3.62 5.04 4.14
C LEU A 26 3.79 6.51 4.54
N VAL A 27 3.47 7.45 3.66
CA VAL A 27 3.55 8.89 3.96
C VAL A 27 2.57 9.26 5.07
N ASP A 28 1.34 8.75 5.03
CA ASP A 28 0.35 8.94 6.10
C ASP A 28 0.84 8.36 7.43
N LEU A 29 1.42 7.15 7.41
CA LEU A 29 1.98 6.48 8.59
C LEU A 29 3.13 7.25 9.24
N LEU A 30 4.03 7.82 8.43
CA LEU A 30 5.15 8.61 8.92
C LEU A 30 4.70 9.94 9.52
N ARG A 31 3.63 10.54 8.98
CA ARG A 31 3.12 11.85 9.43
C ARG A 31 2.28 11.79 10.70
N ARG A 32 1.56 10.69 10.95
CA ARG A 32 0.74 10.55 12.16
C ARG A 32 1.62 10.38 13.38
N GLU A 33 1.25 10.93 14.53
CA GLU A 33 1.99 10.68 15.78
C GLU A 33 1.59 9.35 16.41
N ARG A 34 0.30 9.01 16.37
CA ARG A 34 -0.27 7.76 16.86
C ARG A 34 -1.04 7.00 15.79
N THR A 35 -1.10 5.70 15.96
CA THR A 35 -1.83 4.75 15.11
C THR A 35 -2.48 3.73 16.01
N ARG A 36 -3.53 3.07 15.52
CA ARG A 36 -4.16 1.96 16.24
C ARG A 36 -3.21 0.76 16.26
N GLY A 37 -2.43 0.63 17.33
CA GLY A 37 -1.34 -0.34 17.43
C GLY A 37 0.01 0.23 16.99
N PRO A 38 1.09 -0.57 17.08
CA PRO A 38 2.44 -0.09 16.85
C PRO A 38 2.69 0.29 15.38
N LYS A 39 3.23 1.49 15.15
CA LYS A 39 3.54 2.00 13.79
C LYS A 39 4.38 1.03 12.95
N TRP A 40 5.35 0.36 13.55
CA TRP A 40 6.23 -0.56 12.83
C TRP A 40 5.47 -1.77 12.27
N ALA A 41 4.40 -2.23 12.94
CA ALA A 41 3.58 -3.33 12.44
C ALA A 41 2.78 -2.90 11.21
N TRP A 42 2.28 -1.67 11.20
CA TRP A 42 1.62 -1.09 10.03
C TRP A 42 2.57 -0.93 8.85
N ALA A 43 3.81 -0.46 9.08
CA ALA A 43 4.81 -0.39 8.02
C ALA A 43 5.08 -1.76 7.40
N LEU A 44 5.20 -2.80 8.24
CA LEU A 44 5.41 -4.17 7.78
C LEU A 44 4.22 -4.68 6.96
N LEU A 45 2.98 -4.44 7.40
CA LEU A 45 1.78 -4.80 6.65
C LEU A 45 1.73 -4.11 5.29
N ILE A 46 1.97 -2.79 5.25
CA ILE A 46 1.95 -1.99 4.03
C ILE A 46 2.97 -2.52 2.99
N LEU A 47 4.16 -2.93 3.45
CA LEU A 47 5.23 -3.39 2.56
C LEU A 47 5.08 -4.86 2.13
N LEU A 48 4.55 -5.73 2.98
CA LEU A 48 4.55 -7.18 2.74
C LEU A 48 3.25 -7.73 2.16
N VAL A 49 2.12 -7.05 2.33
CA VAL A 49 0.79 -7.58 1.96
C VAL A 49 0.23 -6.92 0.69
N ASN A 50 1.11 -6.44 -0.19
CA ASN A 50 0.79 -5.84 -1.49
C ASN A 50 -0.32 -4.77 -1.40
N LEU A 51 -1.44 -4.90 -2.14
CA LEU A 51 -2.55 -3.94 -2.09
C LEU A 51 -3.30 -3.98 -0.76
N VAL A 52 -3.37 -5.15 -0.11
CA VAL A 52 -4.19 -5.33 1.10
C VAL A 52 -3.59 -4.59 2.29
N GLY A 53 -2.26 -4.59 2.43
CA GLY A 53 -1.55 -3.90 3.52
C GLY A 53 -1.86 -2.39 3.61
N PRO A 54 -1.61 -1.62 2.54
CA PRO A 54 -1.98 -0.21 2.43
C PRO A 54 -3.47 0.02 2.67
N VAL A 55 -4.36 -0.78 2.05
CA VAL A 55 -5.82 -0.63 2.27
C VAL A 55 -6.19 -0.81 3.74
N LEU A 56 -5.71 -1.88 4.38
CA LEU A 56 -6.01 -2.15 5.79
C LEU A 56 -5.47 -1.04 6.70
N TYR A 57 -4.25 -0.55 6.44
CA TYR A 57 -3.72 0.57 7.20
C TYR A 57 -4.60 1.83 7.05
N LEU A 58 -4.93 2.21 5.82
CA LEU A 58 -5.69 3.43 5.54
C LEU A 58 -7.12 3.39 6.11
N LEU A 59 -7.69 2.20 6.29
CA LEU A 59 -9.04 2.00 6.84
C LEU A 59 -9.06 1.79 8.36
N LEU A 60 -8.13 1.00 8.89
CA LEU A 60 -8.17 0.52 10.27
C LEU A 60 -7.00 0.99 11.13
N GLY A 61 -5.84 1.29 10.54
CA GLY A 61 -4.63 1.68 11.25
C GLY A 61 -4.58 3.15 11.64
N ARG A 62 -5.34 3.99 10.94
CA ARG A 62 -5.50 5.40 11.27
C ARG A 62 -6.26 5.55 12.58
N GLU A 63 -5.61 6.18 13.54
CA GLU A 63 -6.30 6.77 14.68
C GLU A 63 -6.72 8.17 14.23
N GLU A 64 -8.03 8.41 14.17
CA GLU A 64 -8.60 9.76 14.03
C GLU A 64 -8.41 10.53 15.33
#